data_AF-A0A7K2Z554-F1
#
_entry.id   AF-A0A7K2Z554-F1
#
_cell.length_a   1.000
_cell.length_b   1.000
_cell.length_c   1.000
_cell.angle_alpha   90.00
_cell.angle_beta   90.00
_cell.angle_gamma   90.00
#
_symmetry.space_group_name_H-M   'P 1'
#
loop_
_entity.id
_entity.type
_entity.pdbx_description
1 polymer ?
#
loop_
_entity_poly.entity_id
_entity_poly.type
_entity_poly.pdbx_seq_one_letter_code
_entity_poly.pdbx_strand_id
1 'polypeptide(L)'
;MAMRKKTMQKQIAEAVAQANPSDQPIVTMYAVTGSNPMFMAFLGVIWTLMITQYFFTVTQQAVVIHRASKLTTRPKEVVHVLAHAQAASLISDVRLKSPWSSFRILFPGERETTRLNVPRVWRAELEYALNFMAGAGAQQHH
;
A
#
# COMPACT_ATOMS: atom_id res chain seq x y z
N MET A 1 -3.52 19.05 3.64
CA MET A 1 -3.25 17.62 3.35
C MET A 1 -1.79 17.19 3.62
N ALA A 2 -0.77 18.04 3.39
CA ALA A 2 0.63 17.68 3.62
C ALA A 2 0.99 17.38 5.09
N MET A 3 0.47 18.17 6.06
CA MET A 3 0.65 17.90 7.50
C MET A 3 0.06 16.55 7.91
N ARG A 4 -1.17 16.23 7.47
CA ARG A 4 -1.80 14.91 7.70
C ARG A 4 -0.98 13.77 7.10
N LYS A 5 -0.43 13.93 5.89
CA LYS A 5 0.43 12.93 5.25
C LYS A 5 1.70 12.67 6.08
N LYS A 6 2.42 13.71 6.51
CA LYS A 6 3.62 13.56 7.34
C LYS A 6 3.31 12.90 8.68
N THR A 7 2.20 13.26 9.32
CA THR A 7 1.75 12.60 10.56
C THR A 7 1.44 11.13 10.33
N MET A 8 0.73 10.79 9.24
CA MET A 8 0.48 9.39 8.88
C MET A 8 1.79 8.64 8.62
N GLN A 9 2.69 9.19 7.80
CA GLN A 9 4.00 8.60 7.53
C GLN A 9 4.78 8.33 8.82
N LYS A 10 4.78 9.27 9.78
CA LYS A 10 5.45 9.09 11.06
C LYS A 10 4.82 7.96 11.89
N GLN A 11 3.49 7.93 12.01
CA GLN A 11 2.78 6.87 12.72
C GLN A 11 3.01 5.48 12.08
N ILE A 12 3.11 5.42 10.75
CA ILE A 12 3.38 4.17 10.04
C ILE A 12 4.84 3.78 10.22
N ALA A 13 5.78 4.70 10.09
CA ALA A 13 7.20 4.42 10.30
C ALA A 13 7.45 3.89 11.72
N GLU A 14 6.80 4.46 12.73
CA GLU A 14 6.84 3.96 14.11
C GLU A 14 6.25 2.54 14.22
N ALA A 15 5.11 2.26 13.57
CA ALA A 15 4.50 0.93 13.59
C ALA A 15 5.31 -0.12 12.82
N VAL A 16 5.89 0.25 11.67
CA VAL A 16 6.79 -0.61 10.90
C VAL A 16 8.06 -0.90 11.70
N ALA A 17 8.66 0.11 12.33
CA ALA A 17 9.86 -0.06 13.15
C ALA A 17 9.60 -0.93 14.39
N GLN A 18 8.40 -0.87 14.98
CA GLN A 18 7.99 -1.79 16.05
C GLN A 18 7.79 -3.22 15.55
N ALA A 19 7.21 -3.39 14.35
CA ALA A 19 6.93 -4.70 13.79
C ALA A 19 8.18 -5.39 13.20
N ASN A 20 9.08 -4.63 12.58
CA ASN A 20 10.32 -5.11 11.97
C ASN A 20 11.50 -4.18 12.34
N PRO A 21 12.08 -4.31 13.54
CA PRO A 21 13.16 -3.44 14.01
C PRO A 21 14.46 -3.59 13.21
N SER A 22 14.65 -4.75 12.58
CA SER A 22 15.89 -5.12 11.87
C SER A 22 15.92 -4.70 10.40
N ASP A 23 14.82 -4.18 9.85
CA ASP A 23 14.70 -3.87 8.42
C ASP A 23 14.40 -2.39 8.21
N GLN A 24 15.11 -1.77 7.26
CA GLN A 24 14.99 -0.32 7.02
C GLN A 24 13.95 -0.05 5.94
N PRO A 25 12.92 0.77 6.22
CA PRO A 25 11.93 1.16 5.22
C PRO A 25 12.55 2.10 4.19
N ILE A 26 12.49 1.71 2.91
CA ILE A 26 12.96 2.54 1.78
C ILE A 26 11.84 3.50 1.36
N VAL A 27 10.65 2.97 1.09
CA VAL A 27 9.48 3.75 0.71
C VAL A 27 8.22 3.18 1.34
N THR A 28 7.31 4.05 1.74
CA THR A 28 5.98 3.66 2.21
C THR A 28 4.92 4.36 1.39
N MET A 29 3.92 3.61 0.93
CA MET A 29 2.75 4.14 0.23
C MET A 29 1.45 3.75 0.92
N TYR A 30 0.44 4.59 0.74
CA TYR A 30 -0.91 4.37 1.27
C TYR A 30 -1.88 4.02 0.14
N ALA A 31 -2.64 2.95 0.35
CA ALA A 31 -3.67 2.51 -0.55
C ALA A 31 -4.97 2.17 0.20
N VAL A 32 -6.11 2.29 -0.47
CA VAL A 32 -7.42 1.95 0.08
C VAL A 32 -8.16 0.98 -0.82
N THR A 33 -8.87 0.02 -0.25
CA THR A 33 -9.78 -0.83 -1.01
C THR A 33 -11.00 -0.03 -1.47
N GLY A 34 -11.45 -0.29 -2.70
CA GLY A 34 -12.73 0.24 -3.17
C GLY A 34 -12.97 -0.03 -4.64
N SER A 35 -14.17 -0.47 -4.99
CA SER A 35 -14.53 -0.81 -6.37
C SER A 35 -14.56 0.40 -7.32
N ASN A 36 -14.73 1.64 -6.83
CA ASN A 36 -14.58 2.84 -7.67
C ASN A 36 -14.45 4.15 -6.84
N PRO A 37 -13.39 4.97 -7.02
CA PRO A 37 -13.23 6.27 -6.33
C PRO A 37 -14.35 7.29 -6.61
N MET A 38 -15.07 7.19 -7.73
CA MET A 38 -16.20 8.08 -8.06
C MET A 38 -17.37 7.96 -7.06
N PHE A 39 -17.51 6.83 -6.35
CA PHE A 39 -18.51 6.68 -5.29
C PHE A 39 -18.19 7.46 -4.00
N MET A 40 -16.96 7.97 -3.86
CA MET A 40 -16.55 8.80 -2.70
C MET A 40 -17.38 10.09 -2.59
N ALA A 41 -17.82 10.65 -3.71
CA ALA A 41 -18.59 11.90 -3.72
C ALA A 41 -20.04 11.72 -3.21
N PHE A 42 -20.55 10.48 -3.15
CA PHE A 42 -21.98 10.22 -2.94
C PHE A 42 -22.33 9.68 -1.54
N LEU A 43 -21.38 9.13 -0.77
CA LEU A 43 -21.71 8.25 0.38
C LEU A 43 -21.17 8.65 1.77
N GLY A 44 -20.62 9.85 1.96
CA GLY A 44 -20.37 10.43 3.30
C GLY A 44 -19.66 9.51 4.32
N VAL A 45 -19.96 9.71 5.62
CA VAL A 45 -19.31 9.05 6.79
C VAL A 45 -19.42 7.52 6.77
N ILE A 46 -20.47 6.97 6.14
CA ILE A 46 -20.78 5.53 6.10
C ILE A 46 -19.71 4.75 5.32
N TRP A 47 -19.05 5.39 4.34
CA TRP A 47 -17.99 4.75 3.55
C TRP A 47 -16.70 4.48 4.34
N THR A 48 -16.39 5.27 5.37
CA THR A 48 -15.19 5.09 6.22
C THR A 48 -15.13 3.70 6.86
N LEU A 49 -16.30 3.10 7.12
CA LEU A 49 -16.43 1.76 7.69
C LEU A 49 -16.27 0.64 6.64
N MET A 50 -16.43 0.93 5.35
CA MET A 50 -16.29 -0.05 4.28
C MET A 50 -14.88 -0.12 3.70
N ILE A 51 -14.11 0.98 3.74
CA ILE A 51 -12.75 1.01 3.22
C ILE A 51 -11.76 0.33 4.16
N THR A 52 -10.96 -0.57 3.60
CA THR A 52 -9.81 -1.14 4.28
C THR A 52 -8.58 -0.35 3.86
N GLN A 53 -7.85 0.15 4.84
CA GLN A 53 -6.66 0.96 4.66
C GLN A 53 -5.44 0.05 4.66
N TYR A 54 -4.66 0.07 3.59
CA TYR A 54 -3.43 -0.67 3.46
C TYR A 54 -2.24 0.28 3.36
N PHE A 55 -1.17 -0.08 4.04
CA PHE A 55 0.13 0.56 3.91
C PHE A 55 1.11 -0.45 3.36
N PHE A 56 1.74 -0.11 2.26
CA PHE A 56 2.77 -0.92 1.64
C PHE A 56 4.10 -0.26 1.93
N THR A 57 4.94 -0.96 2.68
CA THR A 57 6.28 -0.51 3.00
C THR A 57 7.27 -1.41 2.29
N VAL A 58 7.97 -0.84 1.32
CA VAL A 58 9.09 -1.50 0.65
C VAL A 58 10.30 -1.29 1.54
N THR A 59 10.87 -2.39 2.01
CA THR A 59 12.11 -2.43 2.79
C THR A 59 13.24 -3.00 1.94
N GLN A 60 14.45 -3.10 2.49
CA GLN A 60 15.59 -3.66 1.78
C GLN A 60 15.42 -5.15 1.48
N GLN A 61 14.69 -5.88 2.32
CA GLN A 61 14.55 -7.34 2.22
C GLN A 61 13.22 -7.79 1.64
N ALA A 62 12.14 -7.02 1.84
CA ALA A 62 10.80 -7.43 1.44
C ALA A 62 9.85 -6.24 1.21
N VAL A 63 8.63 -6.56 0.83
CA VAL A 63 7.48 -5.66 0.82
C VAL A 63 6.56 -6.08 1.95
N VAL A 64 6.47 -5.22 2.96
CA VAL A 64 5.66 -5.44 4.15
C VAL A 64 4.33 -4.71 3.98
N ILE A 65 3.24 -5.46 4.04
CA ILE A 65 1.88 -4.95 3.87
C ILE A 65 1.20 -4.91 5.22
N HIS A 66 0.88 -3.70 5.68
CA HIS A 66 0.15 -3.47 6.91
C HIS A 66 -1.29 -3.11 6.60
N ARG A 67 -2.22 -3.66 7.38
CA ARG A 67 -3.62 -3.26 7.36
C ARG A 67 -3.92 -2.39 8.58
N ALA A 68 -4.49 -1.21 8.32
CA ALA A 68 -5.01 -0.36 9.38
C ALA A 68 -6.45 -0.75 9.73
N SER A 69 -6.76 -0.69 11.03
CA SER A 69 -8.09 -1.02 11.54
C SER A 69 -9.11 0.04 11.10
N LYS A 70 -10.25 -0.43 10.56
CA LYS A 70 -11.41 0.37 10.13
C LYS A 70 -11.97 1.30 11.22
N LEU A 71 -11.74 0.97 12.49
CA LEU A 71 -12.26 1.71 13.65
C LEU A 71 -11.29 2.74 14.25
N THR A 72 -9.98 2.57 14.09
CA THR A 72 -9.01 3.39 14.86
C THR A 72 -7.93 4.07 14.03
N THR A 73 -7.90 3.93 12.70
CA THR A 73 -6.85 4.53 11.82
C THR A 73 -5.41 4.17 12.26
N ARG A 74 -5.25 3.17 13.14
CA ARG A 74 -3.95 2.72 13.67
C ARG A 74 -3.50 1.50 12.85
N PRO A 75 -2.25 1.49 12.34
CA PRO A 75 -1.65 0.30 11.76
C PRO A 75 -1.50 -0.73 12.90
N LYS A 76 -2.22 -1.85 12.83
CA LYS A 76 -2.22 -2.85 13.90
C LYS A 76 -1.68 -4.21 13.46
N GLU A 77 -1.74 -4.54 12.17
CA GLU A 77 -1.47 -5.91 11.73
C GLU A 77 -0.66 -5.92 10.44
N VAL A 78 0.51 -6.56 10.50
CA VAL A 78 1.24 -7.01 9.31
C VAL A 78 0.42 -8.16 8.73
N VAL A 79 -0.15 -7.96 7.56
CA VAL A 79 -0.98 -9.00 6.92
C VAL A 79 -0.14 -9.88 6.03
N HIS A 80 0.83 -9.31 5.33
CA HIS A 80 1.71 -10.05 4.42
C HIS A 80 3.12 -9.47 4.41
N VAL A 81 4.10 -10.37 4.26
CA VAL A 81 5.50 -10.05 3.94
C VAL A 81 5.83 -10.79 2.66
N LEU A 82 6.16 -10.06 1.61
CA LEU A 82 6.39 -10.60 0.26
C LEU A 82 7.79 -10.25 -0.21
N ALA A 83 8.51 -11.19 -0.83
CA ALA A 83 9.74 -10.84 -1.55
C ALA A 83 9.44 -9.86 -2.69
N HIS A 84 10.38 -8.99 -3.07
CA HIS A 84 10.13 -7.93 -4.07
C HIS A 84 9.63 -8.49 -5.40
N ALA A 85 10.27 -9.56 -5.91
CA ALA A 85 9.86 -10.23 -7.14
C ALA A 85 8.45 -10.82 -7.04
N GLN A 86 8.13 -11.43 -5.89
CA GLN A 86 6.80 -11.98 -5.62
C GLN A 86 5.75 -10.86 -5.58
N ALA A 87 6.02 -9.76 -4.86
CA ALA A 87 5.14 -8.61 -4.79
C ALA A 87 4.89 -8.01 -6.18
N ALA A 88 5.93 -7.87 -7.01
CA ALA A 88 5.80 -7.41 -8.39
C ALA A 88 4.89 -8.33 -9.23
N SER A 89 5.03 -9.65 -9.09
CA SER A 89 4.23 -10.62 -9.84
C SER A 89 2.75 -10.65 -9.45
N LEU A 90 2.42 -10.27 -8.21
CA LEU A 90 1.04 -10.25 -7.70
C LEU A 90 0.28 -8.97 -8.06
N ILE A 91 1.00 -7.91 -8.49
CA ILE A 91 0.42 -6.62 -8.88
C ILE A 91 0.05 -6.63 -10.36
N SER A 92 -1.16 -6.18 -10.68
CA SER A 92 -1.70 -6.11 -12.05
C SER A 92 -2.61 -4.88 -12.25
N ASP A 93 -2.99 -4.59 -13.51
CA ASP A 93 -3.91 -3.50 -13.90
C ASP A 93 -3.54 -2.15 -13.25
N VAL A 94 -2.25 -1.79 -13.28
CA VAL A 94 -1.74 -0.53 -12.75
C VAL A 94 -2.18 0.63 -13.64
N ARG A 95 -2.89 1.60 -13.05
CA ARG A 95 -3.39 2.81 -13.70
C ARG A 95 -2.94 4.03 -12.93
N LEU A 96 -2.00 4.77 -13.50
CA LEU A 96 -1.50 6.02 -12.94
C LEU A 96 -2.28 7.21 -13.52
N LYS A 97 -3.55 7.36 -13.14
CA LYS A 97 -4.43 8.44 -13.63
C LYS A 97 -4.72 9.50 -12.56
N SER A 98 -5.14 10.69 -12.98
CA SER A 98 -5.65 11.75 -12.10
C SER A 98 -7.18 11.65 -11.99
N PRO A 99 -7.81 11.80 -10.81
CA PRO A 99 -7.26 12.23 -9.51
C PRO A 99 -6.76 11.10 -8.60
N TRP A 100 -6.93 9.83 -8.99
CA TRP A 100 -6.50 8.66 -8.21
C TRP A 100 -5.76 7.67 -9.09
N SER A 101 -4.65 7.15 -8.59
CA SER A 101 -4.03 5.97 -9.18
C SER A 101 -4.74 4.72 -8.63
N SER A 102 -4.74 3.62 -9.38
CA SER A 102 -5.26 2.34 -8.90
C SER A 102 -4.44 1.19 -9.43
N PHE A 103 -4.39 0.09 -8.68
CA PHE A 103 -3.83 -1.18 -9.13
C PHE A 103 -4.63 -2.32 -8.52
N ARG A 104 -4.44 -3.53 -9.03
CA ARG A 104 -4.98 -4.76 -8.44
C ARG A 104 -3.84 -5.57 -7.86
N ILE A 105 -4.09 -6.23 -6.74
CA ILE A 105 -3.15 -7.17 -6.14
C ILE A 105 -3.88 -8.47 -5.81
N LEU A 106 -3.26 -9.61 -6.12
CA LEU A 106 -3.71 -10.90 -5.60
C LEU A 106 -3.01 -11.16 -4.27
N PHE A 107 -3.73 -11.05 -3.15
CA PHE A 107 -3.14 -11.38 -1.85
C PHE A 107 -2.92 -12.90 -1.73
N PRO A 108 -1.81 -13.35 -1.13
CA PRO A 108 -1.60 -14.77 -0.90
C PRO A 108 -2.73 -15.37 -0.05
N GLY A 109 -3.35 -16.43 -0.56
CA GLY A 109 -4.51 -17.08 0.08
C GLY A 109 -5.87 -16.53 -0.36
N GLU A 110 -5.92 -15.41 -1.09
CA GLU A 110 -7.14 -14.94 -1.75
C GLU A 110 -7.29 -15.56 -3.14
N ARG A 111 -8.54 -15.83 -3.55
CA ARG A 111 -8.87 -16.35 -4.89
C ARG A 111 -9.07 -15.25 -5.93
N GLU A 112 -9.36 -14.04 -5.47
CA GLU A 112 -9.69 -12.91 -6.33
C GLU A 112 -8.70 -11.77 -6.11
N THR A 113 -8.47 -11.00 -7.17
CA THR A 113 -7.64 -9.81 -7.08
C THR A 113 -8.38 -8.68 -6.35
N THR A 114 -7.74 -8.09 -5.36
CA THR A 114 -8.26 -6.92 -4.66
C THR A 114 -7.83 -5.63 -5.34
N ARG A 115 -8.79 -4.76 -5.68
CA ARG A 115 -8.52 -3.43 -6.25
C ARG A 115 -8.18 -2.43 -5.16
N LEU A 116 -7.03 -1.78 -5.33
CA LEU A 116 -6.50 -0.75 -4.44
C LEU A 116 -6.39 0.60 -5.16
N ASN A 117 -6.76 1.65 -4.46
CA ASN A 117 -6.69 3.03 -4.95
C ASN A 117 -5.68 3.82 -4.13
N VAL A 118 -4.85 4.58 -4.82
CA VAL A 118 -3.77 5.39 -4.25
C VAL A 118 -4.10 6.86 -4.50
N PRO A 119 -4.23 7.68 -3.43
CA PRO A 119 -4.45 9.11 -3.60
C PRO A 119 -3.29 9.77 -4.36
N ARG A 120 -3.58 10.81 -5.15
CA ARG A 120 -2.55 11.55 -5.92
C ARG A 120 -1.31 11.92 -5.10
N VAL A 121 -1.48 12.27 -3.83
CA VAL A 121 -0.38 12.68 -2.95
C VAL A 121 0.61 11.56 -2.64
N TRP A 122 0.25 10.29 -2.88
CA TRP A 122 1.10 9.09 -2.68
C TRP A 122 1.53 8.45 -4.00
N ARG A 123 1.24 9.10 -5.15
CA ARG A 123 1.54 8.54 -6.47
C ARG A 123 3.04 8.37 -6.70
N ALA A 124 3.85 9.35 -6.29
CA ALA A 124 5.29 9.29 -6.45
C ALA A 124 5.89 8.09 -5.70
N GLU A 125 5.39 7.80 -4.51
CA GLU A 125 5.79 6.62 -3.73
C GLU A 125 5.36 5.30 -4.38
N LEU A 126 4.16 5.26 -4.99
CA LEU A 126 3.72 4.11 -5.77
C LEU A 126 4.63 3.87 -6.98
N GLU A 127 4.93 4.91 -7.75
CA GLU A 127 5.82 4.82 -8.93
C GLU A 127 7.22 4.35 -8.51
N TYR A 128 7.78 4.92 -7.44
CA TYR A 128 9.06 4.50 -6.91
C TYR A 128 9.03 3.03 -6.46
N ALA A 129 7.99 2.62 -5.72
CA ALA A 129 7.85 1.24 -5.25
C ALA A 129 7.76 0.25 -6.40
N LEU A 130 6.94 0.54 -7.43
CA LEU A 130 6.79 -0.32 -8.60
C LEU A 130 8.11 -0.48 -9.37
N ASN A 131 8.82 0.62 -9.59
CA ASN A 131 10.13 0.59 -10.25
C ASN A 131 11.16 -0.18 -9.43
N PHE A 132 11.18 0.03 -8.11
CA PHE A 132 12.09 -0.68 -7.21
C PHE A 132 11.82 -2.19 -7.21
N MET A 133 10.56 -2.61 -7.07
CA MET A 133 10.19 -4.03 -7.07
C MET A 133 10.50 -4.71 -8.40
N ALA A 134 10.23 -4.03 -9.52
CA ALA A 134 10.56 -4.52 -10.85
C ALA A 134 12.07 -4.63 -11.07
N GLY A 135 12.85 -3.65 -10.62
CA GLY A 135 14.32 -3.67 -10.71
C GLY A 135 14.97 -4.72 -9.80
N ALA A 136 14.49 -4.86 -8.56
CA ALA A 136 14.98 -5.88 -7.62
C ALA A 136 14.71 -7.30 -8.12
N GLY A 137 13.58 -7.54 -8.79
CA GLY A 137 13.29 -8.82 -9.44
C GLY A 137 14.26 -9.17 -10.57
N ALA A 138 14.82 -8.16 -11.27
CA ALA A 138 15.82 -8.39 -12.31
C ALA A 138 17.21 -8.75 -11.75
N GLN A 139 17.54 -8.30 -10.53
CA GLN A 139 18.84 -8.56 -9.90
C GLN A 139 18.94 -9.94 -9.24
N GLN A 140 17.82 -10.64 -9.01
CA GLN A 140 17.81 -11.99 -8.42
C GLN A 140 18.06 -13.12 -9.45
N HIS A 141 18.22 -12.79 -10.74
CA HIS A 141 18.44 -13.72 -11.84
C HIS A 141 19.89 -13.72 -12.37
N HIS A 142 20.88 -13.39 -11.54
CA HIS A 142 22.30 -13.40 -11.92
C HIS A 142 23.15 -14.25 -10.97
#